data_AF-A0A0F2QF78-F1
#
_entry.id   AF-A0A0F2QF78-F1
#
_cell.length_a   1.000
_cell.length_b   1.000
_cell.length_c   1.000
_cell.angle_alpha   90.00
_cell.angle_beta   90.00
_cell.angle_gamma   90.00
#
_symmetry.space_group_name_H-M   'P 1'
#
loop_
_entity.id
_entity.type
_entity.pdbx_description
1 polymer ?
#
loop_
_entity_poly.entity_id
_entity_poly.type
_entity_poly.pdbx_seq_one_letter_code
_entity_poly.pdbx_strand_id
1 'polypeptide(L)'
;MSILGSADRLAEALAHLGMTIDTRAETGDASSSWTAKLLSKGVDACADKAEEEAGEFIQALREESNDRVASEAADMLYHALVALRVRGVSLDDVAMALEKRQGTSGIAEKASRKS
;
A
#
# COMPACT_ATOMS: atom_id res chain seq x y z
N MET A 1 -7.36 -10.08 21.27
CA MET A 1 -7.84 -9.26 20.15
C MET A 1 -6.98 -8.00 20.11
N SER A 2 -6.50 -7.59 18.93
CA SER A 2 -5.64 -6.41 18.80
C SER A 2 -6.41 -5.13 19.18
N ILE A 3 -5.72 -4.12 19.70
CA ILE A 3 -6.28 -2.77 19.92
C ILE A 3 -6.69 -2.14 18.57
N LEU A 4 -6.06 -2.55 17.47
CA LEU A 4 -6.40 -2.14 16.10
C LEU A 4 -7.69 -2.80 15.57
N GLY A 5 -8.33 -3.67 16.34
CA GLY A 5 -9.51 -4.42 15.91
C GLY A 5 -9.17 -5.60 15.01
N SER A 6 -10.16 -6.05 14.22
CA SER A 6 -9.98 -7.10 13.22
C SER A 6 -9.47 -6.52 11.90
N ALA A 7 -8.60 -7.26 11.22
CA ALA A 7 -8.12 -6.91 9.89
C ALA A 7 -9.06 -7.37 8.76
N ASP A 8 -10.08 -8.19 9.06
CA ASP A 8 -10.89 -8.88 8.03
C ASP A 8 -11.51 -7.91 7.03
N ARG A 9 -12.16 -6.85 7.52
CA ARG A 9 -12.78 -5.82 6.66
C ARG A 9 -11.77 -5.09 5.79
N LEU A 10 -10.58 -4.81 6.31
CA LEU A 10 -9.52 -4.17 5.54
C LEU A 10 -8.96 -5.12 4.49
N ALA A 11 -8.75 -6.40 4.85
CA ALA A 11 -8.27 -7.42 3.93
C ALA A 11 -9.23 -7.62 2.75
N GLU A 12 -10.54 -7.70 3.01
CA GLU A 12 -11.58 -7.77 1.97
C GLU A 12 -11.56 -6.54 1.06
N ALA A 13 -11.44 -5.33 1.63
CA ALA A 13 -11.36 -4.10 0.85
C ALA A 13 -10.11 -4.05 -0.04
N LEU A 14 -8.94 -4.46 0.48
CA LEU A 14 -7.70 -4.53 -0.29
C LEU A 14 -7.78 -5.56 -1.41
N ALA A 15 -8.42 -6.71 -1.17
CA ALA A 15 -8.65 -7.72 -2.22
C ALA A 15 -9.53 -7.18 -3.35
N HIS A 16 -10.64 -6.51 -3.02
CA HIS A 16 -11.51 -5.86 -4.01
C HIS A 16 -10.79 -4.77 -4.80
N LEU A 17 -9.96 -3.95 -4.13
CA LEU A 17 -9.13 -2.94 -4.77
C LEU A 17 -8.11 -3.57 -5.71
N GLY A 18 -7.44 -4.64 -5.29
CA GLY A 18 -6.51 -5.40 -6.13
C GLY A 18 -7.15 -5.86 -7.44
N MET A 19 -8.31 -6.51 -7.36
CA MET A 19 -9.07 -6.94 -8.55
C MET A 19 -9.46 -5.76 -9.47
N THR A 20 -9.85 -4.64 -8.86
CA THR A 20 -10.20 -3.42 -9.61
C THR A 20 -8.98 -2.84 -10.32
N ILE A 21 -7.82 -2.82 -9.65
CA ILE A 21 -6.55 -2.35 -10.21
C ILE A 21 -6.12 -3.27 -11.36
N ASP A 22 -6.22 -4.59 -11.21
CA ASP A 22 -5.91 -5.56 -12.27
C ASP A 22 -6.80 -5.34 -13.50
N THR A 23 -8.10 -5.22 -13.29
CA THR A 23 -9.06 -4.92 -14.37
C THR A 23 -8.68 -3.63 -15.10
N ARG A 24 -8.34 -2.57 -14.35
CA ARG A 24 -7.92 -1.29 -14.94
C ARG A 24 -6.56 -1.37 -15.62
N ALA A 25 -5.67 -2.24 -15.19
CA ALA A 25 -4.37 -2.47 -15.82
C ALA A 25 -4.53 -3.18 -17.19
N GLU A 26 -5.48 -4.11 -17.28
CA GLU A 26 -5.68 -4.94 -18.47
C GLU A 26 -6.59 -4.30 -19.51
N THR A 27 -7.68 -3.67 -19.06
CA THR A 27 -8.76 -3.20 -19.95
C THR A 27 -9.06 -1.72 -19.78
N GLY A 28 -8.35 -1.03 -18.88
CA GLY A 28 -8.63 0.36 -18.55
C GLY A 28 -8.14 1.32 -19.64
N ASP A 29 -8.99 2.28 -19.98
CA ASP A 29 -8.58 3.41 -20.82
C ASP A 29 -7.98 4.52 -19.95
N ALA A 30 -6.74 4.90 -20.25
CA ALA A 30 -6.01 5.98 -19.57
C ALA A 30 -6.69 7.36 -19.71
N SER A 31 -7.63 7.52 -20.64
CA SER A 31 -8.44 8.75 -20.77
C SER A 31 -9.57 8.85 -19.75
N SER A 32 -10.06 7.72 -19.23
CA SER A 32 -11.25 7.64 -18.36
C SER A 32 -11.00 7.07 -16.98
N SER A 33 -9.82 6.46 -16.74
CA SER A 33 -9.45 5.87 -15.45
C SER A 33 -8.12 6.43 -14.94
N TRP A 34 -8.14 6.99 -13.72
CA TRP A 34 -6.93 7.46 -13.04
C TRP A 34 -5.91 6.34 -12.85
N THR A 35 -6.35 5.15 -12.42
CA THR A 35 -5.45 4.00 -12.25
C THR A 35 -4.79 3.60 -13.56
N ALA A 36 -5.57 3.48 -14.64
CA ALA A 36 -5.02 3.11 -15.95
C ALA A 36 -4.03 4.16 -16.45
N LYS A 37 -4.34 5.45 -16.24
CA LYS A 37 -3.44 6.57 -16.57
C LYS A 37 -2.14 6.54 -15.78
N LEU A 38 -2.19 6.20 -14.49
CA LEU A 38 -1.01 6.14 -13.65
C LEU A 38 -0.13 4.94 -14.06
N LEU A 39 -0.74 3.77 -14.25
CA LEU A 39 -0.06 2.57 -14.75
C LEU A 39 0.57 2.78 -16.13
N SER A 40 -0.11 3.47 -17.05
CA SER A 40 0.42 3.75 -18.39
C SER A 40 1.65 4.68 -18.37
N LYS A 41 1.83 5.45 -17.29
CA LYS A 41 3.03 6.29 -17.08
C LYS A 41 4.21 5.51 -16.48
N GLY A 42 4.01 4.24 -16.12
CA GLY A 42 5.07 3.36 -15.65
C GLY A 42 5.43 3.54 -14.18
N VAL A 43 6.55 2.92 -13.81
CA VAL A 43 7.00 2.74 -12.42
C VAL A 43 7.25 4.07 -11.72
N ASP A 44 7.93 5.01 -12.38
CA ASP A 44 8.36 6.26 -11.75
C ASP A 44 7.14 7.10 -11.32
N ALA A 45 6.14 7.26 -12.18
CA ALA A 45 4.93 7.99 -11.84
C ALA A 45 4.12 7.32 -10.71
N CYS A 46 4.10 5.98 -10.66
CA CYS A 46 3.47 5.26 -9.56
C CYS A 46 4.24 5.44 -8.25
N ALA A 47 5.58 5.46 -8.31
CA ALA A 47 6.44 5.68 -7.16
C ALA A 47 6.32 7.10 -6.62
N ASP A 48 6.35 8.12 -7.48
CA ASP A 48 6.15 9.52 -7.09
C ASP A 48 4.84 9.70 -6.34
N LYS A 49 3.75 9.08 -6.82
CA LYS A 49 2.46 9.18 -6.14
C LYS A 49 2.45 8.41 -4.83
N ALA A 50 3.07 7.23 -4.76
CA ALA A 50 3.19 6.51 -3.49
C ALA A 50 4.03 7.28 -2.46
N GLU A 51 5.04 8.04 -2.89
CA GLU A 51 5.83 8.93 -2.03
C GLU A 51 4.99 10.11 -1.51
N GLU A 52 4.22 10.75 -2.39
CA GLU A 52 3.31 11.86 -2.05
C GLU A 52 2.32 11.44 -0.95
N GLU A 53 1.59 10.33 -1.15
CA GLU A 53 0.58 9.84 -0.20
C GLU A 53 1.19 9.38 1.12
N ALA A 54 2.41 8.81 1.09
CA ALA A 54 3.13 8.49 2.32
C ALA A 54 3.48 9.78 3.10
N GLY A 55 3.85 10.85 2.39
CA GLY A 55 4.06 12.18 2.97
C GLY A 55 2.80 12.76 3.59
N GLU A 56 1.67 12.70 2.87
CA GLU A 56 0.36 13.20 3.33
C GLU A 56 -0.13 12.42 4.55
N PHE A 57 0.03 11.09 4.57
CA PHE A 57 -0.25 10.28 5.76
C PHE A 57 0.61 10.68 6.96
N ILE A 58 1.90 10.92 6.77
CA ILE A 58 2.81 11.39 7.82
C ILE A 58 2.40 12.77 8.34
N GLN A 59 1.97 13.68 7.46
CA GLN A 59 1.48 14.99 7.84
C GLN A 59 0.18 14.89 8.64
N ALA A 60 -0.79 14.09 8.16
CA ALA A 60 -2.05 13.89 8.84
C ALA A 60 -1.87 13.31 10.25
N LEU A 61 -0.92 12.38 10.43
CA LEU A 61 -0.57 11.83 11.74
C LEU A 61 -0.10 12.89 12.75
N ARG A 62 0.49 13.99 12.30
CA ARG A 62 1.06 15.04 13.16
C ARG A 62 0.05 16.12 13.49
N GLU A 63 -0.78 16.48 12.52
CA GLU A 63 -1.46 17.78 12.51
C GLU A 63 -2.97 17.68 12.25
N GLU A 64 -3.50 16.50 11.88
CA GLU A 64 -4.89 16.36 11.43
C GLU A 64 -5.75 15.44 12.31
N SER A 65 -7.04 15.34 11.99
CA SER A 65 -8.00 14.51 12.71
C SER A 65 -7.83 13.03 12.40
N ASN A 66 -8.34 12.16 13.27
CA ASN A 66 -8.32 10.71 13.05
C ASN A 66 -9.01 10.29 11.74
N ASP A 67 -10.07 11.01 11.33
CA ASP A 67 -10.75 10.73 10.05
C ASP A 67 -9.84 11.05 8.86
N ARG A 68 -9.05 12.13 8.95
CA ARG A 68 -8.05 12.46 7.93
C ARG A 68 -6.92 11.44 7.92
N VAL A 69 -6.41 11.04 9.08
CA VAL A 69 -5.40 9.96 9.19
C VAL A 69 -5.90 8.68 8.53
N ALA A 70 -7.17 8.30 8.74
CA ALA A 70 -7.75 7.12 8.11
C ALA A 70 -7.88 7.27 6.58
N SER A 71 -8.23 8.47 6.10
CA SER A 71 -8.30 8.78 4.66
C SER A 71 -6.93 8.66 4.00
N GLU A 72 -5.92 9.34 4.53
CA GLU A 72 -4.56 9.34 3.95
C GLU A 72 -3.90 7.94 4.06
N ALA A 73 -4.20 7.19 5.12
CA ALA A 73 -3.78 5.78 5.20
C ALA A 73 -4.40 4.93 4.08
N ALA A 74 -5.66 5.19 3.73
CA ALA A 74 -6.35 4.49 2.66
C ALA A 74 -5.75 4.84 1.28
N ASP A 75 -5.46 6.11 1.03
CA ASP A 75 -4.85 6.55 -0.23
C ASP A 75 -3.42 6.03 -0.38
N MET A 76 -2.62 6.06 0.70
CA MET A 76 -1.29 5.42 0.74
C MET A 76 -1.38 3.92 0.42
N LEU A 77 -2.31 3.18 1.03
CA LEU A 77 -2.49 1.75 0.75
C LEU A 77 -2.92 1.51 -0.71
N TYR A 78 -3.85 2.30 -1.24
CA TYR A 78 -4.26 2.21 -2.63
C TYR A 78 -3.09 2.44 -3.59
N HIS A 79 -2.31 3.50 -3.38
CA HIS A 79 -1.16 3.81 -4.23
C HIS A 79 -0.01 2.80 -4.08
N ALA A 80 0.16 2.19 -2.90
CA ALA A 80 1.04 1.04 -2.74
C ALA A 80 0.60 -0.15 -3.59
N LEU A 81 -0.70 -0.50 -3.63
CA LEU A 81 -1.21 -1.58 -4.50
C LEU A 81 -0.96 -1.30 -5.98
N VAL A 82 -1.17 -0.05 -6.43
CA VAL A 82 -0.89 0.34 -7.82
C VAL A 82 0.61 0.21 -8.14
N ALA A 83 1.48 0.62 -7.21
CA ALA A 83 2.93 0.50 -7.36
C ALA A 83 3.41 -0.97 -7.39
N LEU A 84 2.81 -1.84 -6.57
CA LEU A 84 3.06 -3.28 -6.62
C LEU A 84 2.64 -3.86 -7.97
N ARG A 85 1.47 -3.47 -8.48
CA ARG A 85 0.94 -3.95 -9.75
C ARG A 85 1.81 -3.57 -10.94
N VAL A 86 2.30 -2.33 -11.01
CA VAL A 86 3.19 -1.89 -12.12
C VAL A 86 4.55 -2.59 -12.07
N ARG A 87 4.97 -3.06 -10.89
CA ARG A 87 6.20 -3.82 -10.67
C ARG A 87 6.04 -5.34 -10.79
N GLY A 88 4.81 -5.84 -10.89
CA GLY A 88 4.51 -7.27 -10.90
C GLY A 88 4.77 -7.97 -9.57
N VAL A 89 4.67 -7.25 -8.44
CA VAL A 89 4.80 -7.82 -7.10
C VAL A 89 3.41 -8.20 -6.59
N SER A 90 3.24 -9.42 -6.10
CA SER A 90 1.95 -9.91 -5.61
C SER A 90 1.70 -9.53 -4.14
N LEU A 91 0.44 -9.55 -3.71
CA LEU A 91 0.09 -9.43 -2.29
C LEU A 91 0.64 -10.60 -1.46
N ASP A 92 0.77 -11.79 -2.06
CA ASP A 92 1.39 -12.95 -1.41
C ASP A 92 2.87 -12.70 -1.12
N ASP A 93 3.61 -12.08 -2.04
CA ASP A 93 5.01 -11.69 -1.81
C ASP A 93 5.14 -10.71 -0.63
N VAL A 94 4.20 -9.76 -0.52
CA VAL A 94 4.14 -8.81 0.60
C VAL A 94 3.80 -9.52 1.91
N ALA A 95 2.81 -10.43 1.90
CA ALA A 95 2.43 -11.23 3.06
C ALA A 95 3.61 -12.07 3.56
N MET A 96 4.29 -12.79 2.65
CA MET A 96 5.50 -13.56 2.98
C MET A 96 6.60 -12.67 3.58
N ALA A 97 6.78 -11.44 3.08
CA ALA A 97 7.74 -10.49 3.64
C ALA A 97 7.34 -10.01 5.05
N LEU A 98 6.04 -9.85 5.33
CA LEU A 98 5.52 -9.48 6.65
C LEU A 98 5.63 -10.64 7.65
N GLU A 99 5.28 -11.87 7.24
CA GLU A 99 5.37 -13.08 8.07
C GLU A 99 6.79 -13.34 8.54
N LYS A 100 7.80 -13.14 7.66
CA LYS A 100 9.22 -13.21 8.03
C LYS A 100 9.59 -12.26 9.17
N ARG A 101 8.89 -11.12 9.31
CA ARG A 101 9.11 -10.15 10.39
C ARG A 101 8.41 -10.54 11.69
N GLN A 102 7.38 -11.39 11.66
CA GLN A 102 6.67 -11.80 12.87
C GLN A 102 7.52 -12.73 13.76
N GLY A 103 8.43 -13.50 13.17
CA GLY A 103 9.37 -14.38 13.89
C GLY A 103 10.62 -13.69 14.45
N THR A 104 10.85 -12.43 14.11
CA THR A 104 12.05 -11.68 14.53
C THR A 104 11.61 -10.32 15.04
N SER A 105 11.66 -10.07 16.35
CA SER A 105 11.42 -8.69 16.82
C SER A 105 12.43 -7.77 16.13
N GLY A 106 11.98 -6.65 15.54
CA GLY A 106 12.88 -5.73 14.83
C GLY A 106 14.01 -5.17 15.71
N ILE A 107 13.92 -5.36 17.02
CA ILE A 107 14.96 -5.08 18.02
C ILE A 107 16.00 -6.20 18.04
N ALA A 108 15.59 -7.47 18.02
CA ALA A 108 16.48 -8.64 17.97
C ALA A 108 17.25 -8.71 16.64
N GLU A 109 16.60 -8.39 15.51
CA GLU A 109 17.26 -8.36 14.19
C GLU A 109 18.35 -7.28 14.15
N LYS A 110 18.07 -6.07 14.63
CA LYS A 110 19.05 -4.98 14.72
C LYS A 110 20.20 -5.29 15.69
N ALA A 111 19.94 -6.05 16.75
CA ALA A 111 20.99 -6.51 17.67
C ALA A 111 21.89 -7.59 17.04
N SER A 112 21.35 -8.46 16.18
CA SER A 112 22.10 -9.54 15.51
C SER A 112 23.01 -9.07 14.38
N ARG A 113 22.79 -7.88 13.80
CA ARG A 113 23.63 -7.30 12.74
C ARG A 113 24.94 -6.66 13.25
N LYS A 114 25.25 -6.75 14.54
CA LYS A 114 26.56 -6.38 15.10
C LYS A 114 27.47 -7.62 15.23
N SER A 115 28.07 -8.03 14.13
CA SER A 115 29.43 -8.60 14.03
C SER A 115 29.85 -8.64 12.57
#